data_AF-A0A4Y4LZ93-F1
#
_entry.id   AF-A0A4Y4LZ93-F1
#
_cell.length_a   1.000
_cell.length_b   1.000
_cell.length_c   1.000
_cell.angle_alpha   90.00
_cell.angle_beta   90.00
_cell.angle_gamma   90.00
#
_symmetry.space_group_name_H-M   'P 1'
#
loop_
_entity.id
_entity.type
_entity.pdbx_description
1 polymer ?
#
loop_
_entity_poly.entity_id
_entity_poly.type
_entity_poly.pdbx_seq_one_letter_code
_entity_poly.pdbx_strand_id
1 'polypeptide(L)'
;MAFLLIGCSSDDDTIYDYVGTWSGSYEGSDKGVWNFVVDESGKVVGTMHSDINDENYNISGNLSETGDLNATVGLPSKGEFKGTLSRDKKGNGNWTNSLPTPAKSGTWKGEKK
;
A
#
# COMPACT_ATOMS: atom_id res chain seq x y z
N MET A 1 -7.87 28.06 39.92
CA MET A 1 -7.01 27.03 39.31
C MET A 1 -7.74 26.46 38.13
N ALA A 2 -7.33 26.83 36.91
CA ALA A 2 -7.93 26.32 35.69
C ALA A 2 -7.36 24.92 35.43
N PHE A 3 -8.21 23.91 35.51
CA PHE A 3 -7.88 22.57 35.01
C PHE A 3 -7.91 22.64 33.48
N LEU A 4 -6.73 22.74 32.88
CA LEU A 4 -6.53 22.41 31.47
C LEU A 4 -6.71 20.90 31.35
N LEU A 5 -7.89 20.48 30.90
CA LEU A 5 -8.07 19.14 30.38
C LEU A 5 -7.24 19.07 29.10
N ILE A 6 -5.99 18.65 29.23
CA ILE A 6 -5.22 18.12 28.11
C ILE A 6 -5.99 16.87 27.70
N GLY A 7 -6.88 17.04 26.71
CA GLY A 7 -7.49 15.94 26.00
C GLY A 7 -6.36 15.13 25.40
N CYS A 8 -5.96 14.08 26.10
CA CYS A 8 -5.23 12.98 25.52
C CYS A 8 -6.24 12.36 24.55
N SER A 9 -6.19 12.75 23.27
CA SER A 9 -6.73 11.86 22.25
C SER A 9 -5.88 10.61 22.38
N SER A 10 -6.43 9.59 23.03
CA SER A 10 -6.02 8.23 22.74
C SER A 10 -6.38 8.04 21.27
N ASP A 11 -5.50 8.49 20.37
CA ASP A 11 -5.48 8.03 19.00
C ASP A 11 -5.07 6.56 19.13
N ASP A 12 -6.05 5.73 19.52
CA ASP A 12 -5.90 4.30 19.49
C ASP A 12 -5.71 3.99 18.00
N ASP A 13 -4.48 3.67 17.63
CA ASP A 13 -4.16 3.31 16.26
C ASP A 13 -5.01 2.08 15.91
N THR A 14 -6.03 2.25 15.07
CA THR A 14 -6.92 1.15 14.67
C THR A 14 -6.79 0.86 13.17
N ILE A 15 -6.82 -0.42 12.83
CA ILE A 15 -6.81 -0.88 11.44
C ILE A 15 -8.03 -0.39 10.64
N TYR A 16 -9.14 -0.08 11.31
CA TYR A 16 -10.43 0.28 10.69
C TYR A 16 -10.37 1.55 9.84
N ASP A 17 -9.46 2.49 10.15
CA ASP A 17 -9.21 3.67 9.34
C ASP A 17 -8.75 3.31 7.92
N TYR A 18 -8.09 2.14 7.77
CA TYR A 18 -7.51 1.68 6.52
C TYR A 18 -8.34 0.61 5.81
N VAL A 19 -9.23 -0.10 6.51
CA VAL A 19 -10.11 -1.15 5.94
C VAL A 19 -10.89 -0.63 4.75
N GLY A 20 -10.86 -1.35 3.63
CA GLY A 20 -11.56 -0.99 2.40
C GLY A 20 -10.69 -1.09 1.16
N THR A 21 -11.20 -0.54 0.06
CA THR A 21 -10.52 -0.59 -1.25
C THR A 21 -9.63 0.63 -1.44
N TRP A 22 -8.39 0.37 -1.82
CA TRP A 22 -7.39 1.37 -2.21
C TRP A 22 -7.01 1.18 -3.67
N SER A 23 -6.69 2.27 -4.34
CA SER A 23 -6.19 2.21 -5.71
C SER A 23 -5.31 3.39 -6.05
N GLY A 24 -4.47 3.23 -7.06
CA GLY A 24 -3.59 4.30 -7.49
C GLY A 24 -2.76 3.93 -8.70
N SER A 25 -1.66 4.66 -8.87
CA SER A 25 -0.71 4.49 -9.95
C SER A 25 0.69 4.22 -9.41
N TYR A 26 1.51 3.57 -10.23
CA TYR A 26 2.94 3.43 -9.99
C TYR A 26 3.74 3.88 -11.21
N GLU A 27 4.98 4.29 -10.97
CA GLU A 27 5.91 4.79 -11.98
C GLU A 27 7.34 4.34 -11.66
N GLY A 28 8.28 4.56 -12.58
CA GLY A 28 9.69 4.18 -12.46
C GLY A 28 10.19 3.50 -13.73
N SER A 29 10.85 2.35 -13.57
CA SER A 29 11.27 1.47 -14.68
C SER A 29 10.09 0.82 -15.43
N ASP A 30 8.90 0.87 -14.84
CA ASP A 30 7.62 0.47 -15.42
C ASP A 30 6.55 1.43 -14.88
N LYS A 31 5.35 1.42 -15.47
CA LYS A 31 4.22 2.24 -14.99
C LYS A 31 2.89 1.53 -15.19
N GLY A 32 1.92 1.94 -14.39
CA GLY A 32 0.54 1.52 -14.55
C GLY A 32 -0.29 1.75 -13.31
N VAL A 33 -1.29 0.90 -13.10
CA VAL A 33 -2.28 1.05 -12.04
C VAL A 33 -2.26 -0.12 -11.07
N TRP A 34 -2.69 0.12 -9.85
CA TRP A 34 -2.86 -0.92 -8.83
C TRP A 34 -4.16 -0.71 -8.06
N ASN A 35 -4.66 -1.79 -7.48
CA ASN A 35 -5.75 -1.76 -6.50
C ASN A 35 -5.56 -2.89 -5.49
N PHE A 36 -5.95 -2.67 -4.24
CA PHE A 36 -6.00 -3.72 -3.22
C PHE A 36 -7.12 -3.45 -2.21
N VAL A 37 -7.46 -4.49 -1.46
CA VAL A 37 -8.37 -4.43 -0.32
C VAL A 37 -7.55 -4.68 0.95
N VAL A 38 -7.79 -3.85 1.96
CA VAL A 38 -7.37 -4.08 3.36
C VAL A 38 -8.58 -4.63 4.11
N ASP A 39 -8.45 -5.79 4.75
CA ASP A 39 -9.48 -6.33 5.63
C ASP A 39 -9.24 -5.98 7.11
N GLU A 40 -10.20 -6.33 7.96
CA GLU A 40 -10.17 -6.03 9.41
C GLU A 40 -9.02 -6.72 10.17
N SER A 41 -8.36 -7.70 9.57
CA SER A 41 -7.15 -8.32 10.12
C SER A 41 -5.85 -7.63 9.69
N GLY A 42 -5.96 -6.60 8.85
CA GLY A 42 -4.83 -5.93 8.21
C GLY A 42 -4.27 -6.68 7.00
N LYS A 43 -4.92 -7.76 6.55
CA LYS A 43 -4.48 -8.48 5.36
C LYS A 43 -4.74 -7.63 4.12
N VAL A 44 -3.76 -7.64 3.21
CA VAL A 44 -3.80 -6.91 1.94
C VAL A 44 -3.81 -7.90 0.78
N VAL A 45 -4.81 -7.76 -0.11
CA VAL A 45 -4.91 -8.55 -1.35
C VAL A 45 -5.32 -7.64 -2.51
N GLY A 46 -4.63 -7.75 -3.64
CA GLY A 46 -4.93 -6.91 -4.80
C GLY A 46 -4.15 -7.29 -6.04
N THR A 47 -4.12 -6.38 -6.99
CA THR A 47 -3.41 -6.53 -8.28
C THR A 47 -2.74 -5.24 -8.71
N MET A 48 -1.69 -5.38 -9.50
CA MET A 48 -0.97 -4.33 -10.21
C MET A 48 -0.94 -4.68 -11.70
N HIS A 49 -1.18 -3.71 -12.57
CA HIS A 49 -1.20 -3.85 -14.02
C HIS A 49 -0.21 -2.88 -14.68
N SER A 50 0.65 -3.39 -15.56
CA SER A 50 1.61 -2.61 -16.33
C SER A 50 1.01 -2.11 -17.64
N ASP A 51 1.05 -0.79 -17.85
CA ASP A 51 0.65 -0.16 -19.11
C ASP A 51 1.70 -0.34 -20.22
N ILE A 52 2.94 -0.72 -19.87
CA ILE A 52 4.05 -0.86 -20.82
C ILE A 52 4.13 -2.28 -21.36
N ASN A 53 4.01 -3.27 -20.48
CA ASN A 53 4.23 -4.67 -20.82
C ASN A 53 2.92 -5.48 -20.89
N ASP A 54 1.77 -4.89 -20.56
CA ASP A 54 0.46 -5.56 -20.48
C ASP A 54 0.47 -6.76 -19.52
N GLU A 55 1.22 -6.62 -18.42
CA GLU A 55 1.44 -7.66 -17.41
C GLU A 55 0.59 -7.40 -16.17
N ASN A 56 0.08 -8.48 -15.57
CA ASN A 56 -0.65 -8.43 -14.31
C ASN A 56 0.11 -9.16 -13.20
N TYR A 57 0.17 -8.51 -12.04
CA TYR A 57 0.86 -9.01 -10.87
C TYR A 57 -0.08 -9.02 -9.67
N ASN A 58 -0.04 -10.08 -8.87
CA ASN A 58 -0.78 -10.13 -7.61
C ASN A 58 -0.05 -9.32 -6.53
N ILE A 59 -0.81 -8.59 -5.72
CA ILE A 59 -0.34 -7.95 -4.49
C ILE A 59 -0.86 -8.77 -3.31
N SER A 60 0.03 -9.16 -2.39
CA SER A 60 -0.36 -9.80 -1.14
C SER A 60 0.58 -9.41 0.00
N GLY A 61 0.02 -9.16 1.18
CA GLY A 61 0.79 -8.68 2.33
C GLY A 61 -0.06 -8.35 3.53
N ASN A 62 0.48 -7.50 4.40
CA ASN A 62 -0.21 -6.98 5.58
C ASN A 62 0.02 -5.47 5.74
N LEU A 63 -0.91 -4.82 6.42
CA LEU A 63 -0.88 -3.44 6.86
C LEU A 63 -0.94 -3.42 8.39
N SER A 64 -0.07 -2.64 9.03
CA SER A 64 -0.14 -2.42 10.48
C SER A 64 -1.26 -1.45 10.85
N GLU A 65 -1.61 -1.40 12.14
CA GLU A 65 -2.52 -0.40 12.71
C GLU A 65 -1.99 1.04 12.59
N THR A 66 -0.68 1.22 12.38
CA THR A 66 -0.03 2.51 12.14
C THR A 66 -0.01 2.92 10.66
N GLY A 67 -0.51 2.06 9.75
CA GLY A 67 -0.53 2.33 8.32
C GLY A 67 0.72 1.89 7.54
N ASP A 68 1.63 1.11 8.15
CA ASP A 68 2.81 0.58 7.47
C ASP A 68 2.46 -0.63 6.59
N LEU A 69 2.63 -0.49 5.28
CA LEU A 69 2.32 -1.51 4.28
C LEU A 69 3.56 -2.37 3.97
N ASN A 70 3.43 -3.67 4.23
CA ASN A 70 4.42 -4.67 3.86
C ASN A 70 3.77 -5.73 2.96
N ALA A 71 3.89 -5.55 1.65
CA ALA A 71 3.37 -6.48 0.65
C ALA A 71 4.43 -6.91 -0.37
N THR A 72 4.06 -7.93 -1.14
CA THR A 72 4.85 -8.49 -2.23
C THR A 72 4.06 -8.39 -3.53
N VAL A 73 4.78 -8.32 -4.65
CA VAL A 73 4.20 -8.27 -5.99
C VAL A 73 4.75 -9.39 -6.89
N GLY A 74 3.86 -10.09 -7.60
CA GLY A 74 4.19 -11.04 -8.67
C GLY A 74 4.07 -12.55 -8.36
N LEU A 75 4.38 -13.38 -9.36
CA LEU A 75 4.36 -14.86 -9.30
C LEU A 75 5.66 -15.44 -9.91
N PRO A 76 6.47 -16.22 -9.16
CA PRO A 76 6.49 -16.34 -7.70
C PRO A 76 6.87 -15.00 -7.05
N SER A 77 6.42 -14.74 -5.82
CA SER A 77 6.60 -13.49 -5.05
C SER A 77 8.06 -13.02 -4.99
N LYS A 78 8.51 -12.26 -5.99
CA LYS A 78 9.89 -11.82 -6.18
C LYS A 78 10.05 -10.30 -6.21
N GLY A 79 8.94 -9.59 -6.04
CA GLY A 79 8.91 -8.15 -5.88
C GLY A 79 8.37 -7.73 -4.52
N GLU A 80 8.80 -6.55 -4.09
CA GLU A 80 8.27 -5.88 -2.90
C GLU A 80 7.31 -4.78 -3.31
N PHE A 81 6.26 -4.59 -2.52
CA PHE A 81 5.33 -3.47 -2.61
C PHE A 81 5.14 -2.91 -1.20
N LYS A 82 5.91 -1.88 -0.86
CA LYS A 82 6.01 -1.33 0.49
C LYS A 82 5.67 0.15 0.51
N GLY A 83 5.19 0.65 1.64
CA GLY A 83 4.96 2.08 1.82
C GLY A 83 4.08 2.36 3.02
N THR A 84 3.38 3.48 3.00
CA THR A 84 2.48 3.88 4.08
C THR A 84 1.13 4.33 3.54
N LEU A 85 0.08 4.04 4.30
CA LEU A 85 -1.26 4.56 4.14
C LEU A 85 -1.52 5.52 5.31
N SER A 86 -2.15 6.65 5.03
CA SER A 86 -2.48 7.66 6.04
C SER A 86 -3.99 7.82 6.18
N ARG A 87 -4.41 8.29 7.36
CA ARG A 87 -5.82 8.52 7.73
C ARG A 87 -6.53 9.56 6.86
N ASP A 88 -5.78 10.42 6.19
CA ASP A 88 -6.27 11.36 5.17
C ASP A 88 -6.62 10.68 3.83
N LYS A 89 -6.65 9.34 3.82
CA LYS A 89 -6.98 8.49 2.66
C LYS A 89 -5.97 8.59 1.52
N LYS A 90 -4.73 8.99 1.82
CA LYS A 90 -3.61 8.98 0.87
C LYS A 90 -2.65 7.85 1.20
N GLY A 91 -1.90 7.41 0.20
CA GLY A 91 -0.87 6.39 0.38
C GLY A 91 0.24 6.58 -0.64
N ASN A 92 1.45 6.25 -0.24
CA ASN A 92 2.61 6.29 -1.12
C ASN A 92 3.68 5.30 -0.68
N GLY A 93 4.58 4.95 -1.61
CA GLY A 93 5.67 4.05 -1.30
C GLY A 93 6.52 3.67 -2.50
N ASN A 94 7.18 2.53 -2.37
CA ASN A 94 8.11 2.00 -3.36
C ASN A 94 7.72 0.59 -3.75
N TRP A 95 8.07 0.23 -4.98
CA TRP A 95 7.95 -1.14 -5.47
C TRP A 95 9.26 -1.58 -6.11
N THR A 96 9.53 -2.88 -6.02
CA THR A 96 10.64 -3.53 -6.72
C THR A 96 10.17 -4.85 -7.29
N ASN A 97 10.79 -5.29 -8.38
CA ASN A 97 10.62 -6.63 -8.90
C ASN A 97 11.97 -7.11 -9.45
N SER A 98 12.49 -8.19 -8.87
CA SER A 98 13.80 -8.73 -9.23
C SER A 98 13.82 -9.46 -10.58
N LEU A 99 12.67 -9.77 -11.19
CA LEU A 99 12.57 -10.39 -12.51
C LEU A 99 11.52 -9.69 -13.40
N PRO A 100 11.78 -9.54 -14.72
CA PRO A 100 12.99 -9.96 -15.45
C PRO A 100 14.23 -9.11 -15.11
N THR A 101 15.42 -9.53 -15.56
CA THR A 101 16.66 -8.76 -15.44
C THR A 101 16.77 -7.79 -16.63
N PRO A 102 17.10 -6.50 -16.43
CA PRO A 102 17.46 -5.85 -15.16
C PRO A 102 16.26 -5.68 -14.23
N ALA A 103 16.51 -5.75 -12.91
CA ALA A 103 15.48 -5.57 -11.90
C ALA A 103 14.73 -4.25 -12.12
N LYS A 104 13.41 -4.32 -11.98
CA LYS A 104 12.50 -3.19 -12.08
C LYS A 104 12.25 -2.59 -10.70
N SER A 105 12.11 -1.28 -10.62
CA SER A 105 11.73 -0.56 -9.42
C SER A 105 11.07 0.78 -9.74
N GLY A 106 10.48 1.37 -8.70
CA GLY A 106 9.95 2.71 -8.74
C GLY A 106 9.09 3.07 -7.53
N THR A 107 8.23 4.07 -7.69
CA THR A 107 7.36 4.62 -6.65
C THR A 107 5.89 4.39 -6.98
N TRP A 108 5.04 4.44 -5.97
CA TRP A 108 3.59 4.41 -6.14
C TRP A 108 2.91 5.46 -5.26
N LYS A 109 1.72 5.86 -5.69
CA LYS A 109 0.80 6.72 -4.95
C LYS A 109 -0.62 6.20 -5.14
N GLY A 110 -1.49 6.43 -4.17
CA GLY A 110 -2.90 6.09 -4.28
C GLY A 110 -3.75 6.62 -3.16
N GLU A 111 -5.03 6.28 -3.25
CA GLU A 111 -6.07 6.84 -2.40
C GLU A 111 -7.11 5.76 -2.05
N LYS A 112 -7.72 5.91 -0.87
CA LYS A 112 -8.86 5.08 -0.46
C LYS A 112 -10.11 5.54 -1.22
N LYS A 113 -10.87 4.59 -1.77
CA LYS A 113 -12.15 4.88 -2.44
C LYS A 113 -13.28 5.16 -1.45
#